data_AF-A0AAV0Q2Y0-F1
#
_entry.id   AF-A0AAV0Q2Y0-F1
#
_cell.length_a   1.000
_cell.length_b   1.000
_cell.length_c   1.000
_cell.angle_alpha   90.00
_cell.angle_beta   90.00
_cell.angle_gamma   90.00
#
_symmetry.space_group_name_H-M   'P 1'
#
loop_
_entity.id
_entity.type
_entity.pdbx_description
1 polymer ?
#
loop_
_entity_poly.entity_id
_entity_poly.type
_entity_poly.pdbx_seq_one_letter_code
_entity_poly.pdbx_strand_id
1 'polypeptide(L)' 'MIRDHSGRCLTMFALNLGSCTITQAELKGAVEGLQVAWDAGHRRVNVQLHSRCVVQLLRRADYHYHHSATIIL' A
#
# COMPACT_ATOMS: atom_id res chain seq x y z
N MET A 1 1.18 -0.10 -8.64
CA MET A 1 2.34 -0.65 -9.41
C MET A 1 3.46 -0.96 -8.46
N ILE A 2 4.25 -2.00 -8.73
CA ILE A 2 5.43 -2.37 -7.95
C ILE A 2 6.66 -2.10 -8.81
N ARG A 3 7.66 -1.46 -8.23
CA ARG A 3 8.91 -1.09 -8.89
C ARG A 3 10.11 -1.59 -8.10
N ASP A 4 11.20 -1.89 -8.80
CA ASP A 4 12.49 -2.12 -8.14
C ASP A 4 13.18 -0.80 -7.77
N HIS A 5 14.36 -0.90 -7.16
CA HIS A 5 15.17 0.23 -6.72
C HIS A 5 15.66 1.14 -7.87
N SER A 6 15.70 0.64 -9.10
CA SER A 6 16.04 1.43 -10.30
C SER A 6 14.82 2.18 -10.86
N GLY A 7 13.64 1.98 -10.27
CA GLY A 7 12.37 2.55 -10.73
C GLY A 7 11.72 1.74 -11.86
N ARG A 8 12.29 0.61 -12.25
CA ARG A 8 11.72 -0.28 -13.28
C ARG A 8 10.45 -0.93 -12.73
N CYS A 9 9.39 -0.90 -13.53
CA CYS A 9 8.14 -1.59 -13.21
C CYS A 9 8.34 -3.11 -13.25
N LEU A 10 8.11 -3.77 -12.11
CA LEU A 10 8.09 -5.22 -12.00
C LEU A 10 6.70 -5.75 -12.33
N THR A 11 5.66 -5.10 -11.82
CA THR A 11 4.26 -5.46 -12.07
C THR A 11 3.30 -4.30 -11.83
N MET A 12 2.12 -4.40 -12.44
CA MET A 12 1.02 -3.47 -12.27
C MET A 12 -0.29 -4.23 -12.13
N PHE A 13 -1.15 -3.70 -11.28
CA PHE A 13 -2.49 -4.24 -11.03
C PHE A 13 -3.51 -3.11 -11.16
N ALA A 14 -4.75 -3.47 -11.46
CA ALA A 14 -5.88 -2.57 -11.53
C ALA A 14 -7.10 -3.25 -10.89
N LEU A 15 -7.94 -2.45 -10.23
CA LEU A 15 -9.10 -2.93 -9.48
C LEU A 15 -10.33 -2.15 -9.95
N ASN A 16 -11.41 -2.86 -10.27
CA ASN A 16 -12.71 -2.22 -10.44
C ASN A 16 -13.41 -2.20 -9.07
N LEU A 17 -13.55 -1.00 -8.51
CA LEU A 17 -14.14 -0.79 -7.18
C LEU A 17 -15.60 -0.33 -7.23
N GLY A 18 -16.18 -0.19 -8.43
CA GLY A 18 -17.49 0.45 -8.59
C GLY A 18 -17.51 1.86 -8.02
N SER A 19 -18.59 2.23 -7.34
CA SER A 19 -18.73 3.52 -6.66
C SER A 19 -17.99 3.50 -5.32
N CYS A 20 -16.93 4.31 -5.20
CA CYS A 20 -16.18 4.48 -3.96
C CYS A 20 -15.64 5.91 -3.84
N THR A 21 -15.26 6.31 -2.62
CA THR A 21 -14.54 7.56 -2.39
C THR A 21 -13.07 7.43 -2.81
N ILE A 22 -12.42 8.56 -3.08
CA ILE A 22 -10.98 8.61 -3.40
C ILE A 22 -10.16 7.92 -2.29
N THR A 23 -10.45 8.21 -1.02
CA THR A 23 -9.76 7.62 0.12
C THR A 23 -9.93 6.09 0.18
N GLN A 24 -11.13 5.57 -0.10
CA GLN A 24 -11.37 4.13 -0.15
C GLN A 24 -10.63 3.48 -1.32
N ALA A 25 -10.63 4.12 -2.49
CA ALA A 25 -9.93 3.62 -3.66
C ALA A 25 -8.42 3.48 -3.41
N GLU A 26 -7.83 4.50 -2.79
CA GLU A 26 -6.41 4.53 -2.49
C GLU A 26 -6.03 3.56 -1.37
N LEU A 27 -6.81 3.46 -0.30
CA LEU A 27 -6.61 2.45 0.75
C LEU A 27 -6.69 1.03 0.17
N LYS A 28 -7.70 0.75 -0.65
CA LYS A 28 -7.85 -0.57 -1.27
C LYS A 28 -6.70 -0.85 -2.22
N GLY A 29 -6.29 0.12 -3.03
CA GLY A 29 -5.11 0.01 -3.89
C GLY A 29 -3.82 -0.26 -3.09
N ALA A 30 -3.65 0.36 -1.92
CA ALA A 30 -2.49 0.12 -1.05
C ALA A 30 -2.49 -1.32 -0.50
N VAL A 31 -3.62 -1.79 0.02
CA VAL A 31 -3.76 -3.15 0.56
C VAL A 31 -3.51 -4.22 -0.51
N GLU A 32 -4.14 -4.08 -1.68
CA GLU A 32 -3.95 -5.03 -2.78
C GLU A 32 -2.52 -4.99 -3.32
N GLY A 33 -1.91 -3.80 -3.42
CA GLY A 33 -0.52 -3.66 -3.82
C GLY A 33 0.46 -4.31 -2.84
N LEU A 34 0.20 -4.20 -1.53
CA LEU A 34 0.95 -4.88 -0.49
C LEU A 34 0.79 -6.40 -0.58
N GLN A 35 -0.43 -6.90 -0.80
CA GLN A 35 -0.69 -8.32 -0.99
C GLN A 35 0.07 -8.88 -2.19
N VAL A 36 0.01 -8.20 -3.34
CA VAL A 36 0.77 -8.59 -4.55
C VAL A 36 2.28 -8.63 -4.28
N ALA A 37 2.81 -7.63 -3.56
CA ALA A 37 4.23 -7.62 -3.20
C ALA A 37 4.59 -8.77 -2.26
N TRP A 38 3.72 -9.08 -1.30
CA TRP A 38 3.89 -10.17 -0.35
C TRP A 38 3.89 -11.52 -1.05
N ASP A 39 2.95 -11.75 -1.96
CA ASP A 39 2.86 -13.02 -2.70
C ASP A 39 4.06 -13.20 -3.65
N ALA A 40 4.65 -12.10 -4.14
CA ALA A 40 5.90 -12.11 -4.88
C ALA A 40 7.17 -12.32 -4.02
N GLY A 41 7.03 -12.50 -2.69
CA GLY A 41 8.14 -12.72 -1.78
C GLY A 41 8.85 -11.45 -1.30
N HIS A 42 8.36 -10.27 -1.65
CA HIS A 42 8.92 -9.01 -1.16
C HIS A 42 8.41 -8.74 0.27
N ARG A 43 9.35 -8.62 1.23
CA ARG A 43 9.05 -8.42 2.66
C ARG A 43 9.43 -7.03 3.17
N ARG A 44 10.22 -6.29 2.40
CA ARG A 44 10.60 -4.90 2.66
C ARG A 44 10.23 -4.07 1.45
N VAL A 45 9.18 -3.25 1.60
CA VAL A 45 8.63 -2.43 0.53
C VAL A 45 8.48 -1.00 1.02
N ASN A 46 8.71 -0.04 0.12
CA ASN A 46 8.37 1.36 0.34
C ASN A 46 7.05 1.63 -0.38
N VAL A 47 6.03 2.08 0.35
CA VAL A 47 4.70 2.34 -0.19
C VAL A 47 4.54 3.82 -0.45
N GLN A 48 4.51 4.20 -1.73
CA GLN A 48 4.20 5.56 -2.14
C GLN A 48 2.69 5.73 -2.33
N LEU A 49 2.09 6.65 -1.57
CA LEU A 49 0.67 7.01 -1.63
C LEU A 49 0.52 8.49 -2.02
N HIS A 50 -0.57 8.82 -2.68
CA HIS A 50 -0.86 10.15 -3.21
C HIS A 50 -1.64 11.04 -2.21
N SER A 51 -2.19 10.47 -1.14
CA SER A 51 -2.97 11.20 -0.13
C SER A 51 -2.33 11.14 1.25
N ARG A 52 -2.09 12.34 1.81
CA ARG A 52 -1.70 12.50 3.22
C ARG A 52 -2.74 11.91 4.19
N CYS A 53 -4.02 11.94 3.84
CA CYS A 53 -5.09 11.40 4.68
C CYS A 53 -4.94 9.87 4.84
N VAL A 54 -4.64 9.18 3.75
CA VAL A 54 -4.44 7.73 3.76
C VAL A 54 -3.19 7.34 4.54
N VAL A 55 -2.08 8.06 4.34
CA VAL A 55 -0.84 7.88 5.13
C VAL A 55 -1.12 8.03 6.64
N GLN A 56 -1.88 9.06 7.03
CA GLN A 56 -2.25 9.27 8.44
C GLN A 56 -3.15 8.17 8.99
N LEU A 57 -4.12 7.68 8.20
CA LEU A 57 -4.99 6.57 8.59
C LEU A 57 -4.20 5.28 8.82
N LEU A 58 -3.27 4.95 7.91
CA LEU A 58 -2.42 3.76 8.03
C LEU A 58 -1.50 3.85 9.26
N ARG A 59 -0.87 5.01 9.50
CA ARG A 59 -0.03 5.20 10.69
C ARG A 59 -0.85 5.05 11.98
N ARG A 60 -2.07 5.58 12.04
CA ARG A 60 -2.96 5.43 13.20
C ARG A 60 -3.40 3.98 13.41
N ALA A 61 -3.69 3.25 12.33
CA ALA A 61 -4.01 1.82 12.41
C ALA A 61 -2.82 1.01 12.97
N ASP A 62 -1.60 1.36 12.56
CA ASP A 62 -0.35 0.77 13.07
C ASP A 62 -0.21 0.96 14.60
N TYR A 63 -0.47 2.16 15.12
CA TYR A 63 -0.46 2.41 16.57
C TYR A 63 -1.47 1.56 17.35
N HIS A 64 -2.62 1.23 16.75
CA HIS A 64 -3.61 0.37 17.39
C HIS A 64 -3.25 -1.12 17.28
N TYR A 65 -2.47 -1.52 16.28
CA TYR A 65 -2.11 -2.92 16.03
C TYR A 65 -0.70 -3.32 16.48
N HIS A 66 0.20 -2.38 16.81
CA HIS A 66 1.59 -2.70 17.12
C HIS A 66 2.09 -2.46 18.54
N HIS A 67 2.25 -3.61 19.19
CA HIS A 67 3.46 -3.98 19.90
C HIS A 67 4.59 -4.55 19.00
N SER A 68 4.42 -4.84 17.68
CA SER A 68 5.55 -5.31 16.82
C SER A 68 5.27 -5.60 15.32
N ALA A 69 5.29 -4.60 14.45
CA ALA A 69 5.70 -4.66 13.04
C ALA A 69 5.75 -3.23 12.53
N THR A 70 6.47 -3.03 11.44
CA THR A 70 6.86 -1.71 10.97
C THR A 70 6.39 -1.58 9.55
N ILE A 71 5.42 -0.70 9.32
CA ILE A 71 5.12 -0.19 7.98
C ILE A 71 5.98 1.06 7.78
N ILE A 72 7.05 0.96 6.98
CA ILE A 72 7.83 2.14 6.59
C ILE A 72 7.07 2.84 5.45
N LEU A 73 6.42 3.96 5.80
CA LEU A 73 5.79 4.93 4.89
C LEU A 73 6.69 6.15 4.69
#